data_AF-A0A1D2X9U6-F1
#
_entry.id   AF-A0A1D2X9U6-F1
#
_cell.length_a   1.000
_cell.length_b   1.000
_cell.length_c   1.000
_cell.angle_alpha   90.00
_cell.angle_beta   90.00
_cell.angle_gamma   90.00
#
_symmetry.space_group_name_H-M   'P 1'
#
loop_
_entity.id
_entity.type
_entity.pdbx_description
1 polymer ?
#
loop_
_entity_poly.entity_id
_entity_poly.type
_entity_poly.pdbx_seq_one_letter_code
_entity_poly.pdbx_strand_id
1 'polypeptide(L)'
;MMDAKNQVEQYVGEDWHEELKRVLGQMSQAQVARRLGYDSGSIVSQVVHGKYRGDVAKFREAFLGQFMGQKVYCPAVGMEIWRDQCQGFQEQTVGMSWTHVYRECQRVRCEHRRVDVIKRS
;
A
#
# COMPACT_ATOMS: atom_id res chain seq x y z
N MET A 1 2.90 10.76 32.13
CA MET A 1 3.35 11.41 30.88
C MET A 1 4.28 10.42 30.20
N MET A 2 3.82 9.71 29.16
CA MET A 2 4.68 8.77 28.42
C MET A 2 5.33 9.51 27.26
N ASP A 3 6.66 9.49 27.21
CA ASP A 3 7.49 10.15 26.22
C ASP A 3 7.16 9.70 24.78
N ALA A 4 6.96 10.68 23.89
CA ALA A 4 6.72 10.45 22.46
C ALA A 4 7.85 9.65 21.77
N LYS A 5 9.02 9.51 22.41
CA LYS A 5 10.12 8.65 21.94
C LYS A 5 9.81 7.16 22.11
N ASN A 6 9.05 6.77 23.14
CA ASN A 6 8.77 5.37 23.46
C ASN A 6 7.83 4.70 22.44
N GLN A 7 6.92 5.48 21.83
CA GLN A 7 6.03 4.95 20.78
C GLN A 7 6.78 4.67 19.48
N VAL A 8 7.80 5.47 19.16
CA VAL A 8 8.57 5.38 17.91
C VAL A 8 9.37 4.09 17.80
N GLU A 9 10.00 3.64 18.89
CA GLU A 9 10.76 2.38 18.92
C GLU A 9 9.87 1.14 18.97
N GLN A 10 8.59 1.29 19.34
CA GLN A 10 7.69 0.17 19.59
C GLN A 10 7.15 -0.49 18.30
N TYR A 11 7.02 0.23 17.19
CA TYR A 11 6.40 -0.31 15.96
C TYR A 11 7.37 -0.58 14.80
N VAL A 12 8.63 -0.15 14.92
CA VAL A 12 9.65 -0.41 13.90
C VAL A 12 9.96 -1.91 13.90
N GLY A 13 9.63 -2.60 12.81
CA GLY A 13 9.77 -4.06 12.69
C GLY A 13 8.48 -4.85 12.88
N GLU A 14 7.34 -4.20 13.14
CA GLU A 14 6.03 -4.85 13.03
C GLU A 14 5.70 -5.20 11.57
N ASP A 15 4.85 -6.21 11.36
CA ASP A 15 4.43 -6.69 10.02
C ASP A 15 3.91 -5.55 9.13
N TRP A 16 3.14 -4.62 9.70
CA TRP A 16 2.60 -3.47 8.98
C TRP A 16 3.68 -2.44 8.59
N HIS A 17 4.75 -2.31 9.39
CA HIS A 17 5.86 -1.39 9.10
C HIS A 17 6.74 -1.95 7.97
N GLU A 18 6.99 -3.25 7.98
CA GLU A 18 7.67 -3.95 6.88
C GLU A 18 6.85 -3.91 5.60
N GLU A 19 5.52 -4.03 5.72
CA GLU A 19 4.63 -3.87 4.58
C GLU A 19 4.62 -2.44 4.04
N LEU A 20 4.65 -1.43 4.91
CA LEU A 20 4.80 -0.03 4.49
C LEU A 20 6.06 0.18 3.64
N LYS A 21 7.19 -0.44 4.03
CA LYS A 21 8.42 -0.39 3.22
C LYS A 21 8.25 -1.07 1.87
N ARG A 22 7.56 -2.21 1.82
CA ARG A 22 7.22 -2.90 0.55
C ARG A 22 6.35 -2.03 -0.34
N VAL A 23 5.29 -1.44 0.19
CA VAL A 23 4.40 -0.51 -0.53
C VAL A 23 5.20 0.68 -1.07
N LEU A 24 6.14 1.23 -0.31
CA LEU A 24 7.00 2.33 -0.76
C LEU A 24 8.02 1.96 -1.84
N GLY A 25 8.36 0.67 -1.99
CA GLY A 25 9.07 0.17 -3.15
C GLY A 25 8.20 0.14 -4.42
N GLN A 26 6.88 0.23 -4.27
CA GLN A 26 5.91 0.17 -5.37
C GLN A 26 5.28 1.53 -5.67
N MET A 27 5.15 2.39 -4.66
CA MET A 27 4.43 3.65 -4.70
C MET A 27 5.26 4.75 -4.07
N SER A 28 5.11 5.97 -4.57
CA SER A 28 5.75 7.12 -3.93
C SER A 28 5.10 7.42 -2.58
N GLN A 29 5.89 8.00 -1.66
CA GLN A 29 5.41 8.45 -0.35
C GLN A 29 4.19 9.38 -0.46
N ALA A 30 4.14 10.21 -1.51
CA ALA A 30 3.02 11.10 -1.79
C ALA A 30 1.74 10.34 -2.20
N GLN A 31 1.86 9.26 -2.99
CA GLN A 31 0.70 8.43 -3.35
C GLN A 31 0.16 7.67 -2.14
N VAL A 32 1.06 7.12 -1.31
CA VAL A 32 0.68 6.44 -0.07
C VAL A 32 -0.02 7.40 0.88
N ALA A 33 0.55 8.59 1.12
CA ALA A 33 -0.07 9.62 1.96
C ALA A 33 -1.48 9.96 1.49
N ARG A 34 -1.67 10.20 0.18
CA ARG A 34 -2.99 10.53 -0.38
C ARG A 34 -4.02 9.42 -0.18
N ARG A 35 -3.63 8.15 -0.35
CA ARG A 35 -4.54 7.00 -0.10
C ARG A 35 -4.92 6.86 1.37
N LEU A 36 -4.02 7.26 2.27
CA LEU A 36 -4.25 7.28 3.71
C LEU A 36 -5.01 8.55 4.19
N GLY A 37 -5.35 9.47 3.28
CA GLY A 37 -6.04 10.71 3.63
C GLY A 37 -5.12 11.83 4.15
N TYR A 38 -3.81 11.72 3.91
CA TYR A 38 -2.83 12.76 4.25
C TYR A 38 -2.40 13.57 3.03
N ASP A 39 -2.27 14.88 3.20
CA ASP A 39 -1.86 15.79 2.12
C ASP A 39 -0.37 15.70 1.77
N SER A 40 0.47 15.20 2.69
CA SER A 40 1.93 15.23 2.55
C SER A 40 2.59 13.87 2.73
N GLY A 41 3.43 13.50 1.76
CA GLY A 41 4.32 12.32 1.81
C GLY A 41 5.39 12.38 2.91
N SER A 42 5.66 13.58 3.45
CA SER A 42 6.63 13.75 4.54
C SER A 42 6.22 12.99 5.81
N ILE A 43 4.91 12.83 6.05
CA ILE A 43 4.38 12.03 7.17
C ILE A 43 4.82 10.57 7.01
N VAL A 44 4.67 10.01 5.81
CA VAL A 44 5.05 8.63 5.50
C VAL A 44 6.56 8.43 5.68
N SER A 45 7.38 9.37 5.19
CA SER A 45 8.84 9.35 5.41
C SER A 45 9.20 9.34 6.90
N GLN A 46 8.54 10.19 7.70
CA GLN A 46 8.75 10.23 9.13
C GLN A 46 8.34 8.93 9.83
N VAL A 47 7.23 8.30 9.42
CA VAL A 47 6.79 7.01 10.01
C VAL A 47 7.79 5.90 9.70
N VAL A 48 8.25 5.81 8.45
CA VAL A 48 9.23 4.81 8.00
C VAL A 48 10.53 4.90 8.77
N HIS A 49 11.03 6.12 8.98
CA HIS A 49 12.28 6.36 9.69
C HIS A 49 12.16 6.37 11.22
N GLY A 50 10.97 6.10 11.77
CA GLY A 50 10.76 6.22 13.21
C GLY A 50 11.06 7.64 13.70
N LYS A 51 10.51 8.66 13.03
CA LYS A 51 10.64 10.07 13.40
C LYS A 51 9.31 10.78 13.51
N TYR A 52 8.21 10.07 13.23
CA TYR A 52 6.87 10.64 13.30
C TYR A 52 6.48 10.83 14.76
N ARG A 53 6.27 12.08 15.15
CA ARG A 53 5.86 12.48 16.50
C ARG A 53 4.35 12.63 16.64
N GLY A 54 3.61 12.38 15.58
CA GLY A 54 2.15 12.41 15.58
C GLY A 54 1.56 11.08 16.07
N ASP A 55 0.28 10.90 15.80
CA ASP A 55 -0.46 9.70 16.21
C ASP A 55 -0.18 8.54 15.25
N VAL A 56 0.83 7.73 15.58
CA VAL A 56 1.20 6.56 14.79
C VAL A 56 0.09 5.50 14.82
N ALA A 57 -0.67 5.40 15.91
CA ALA A 57 -1.76 4.43 16.01
C ALA A 57 -2.83 4.72 14.94
N LYS A 58 -3.23 5.99 14.78
CA LYS A 58 -4.14 6.40 13.70
C LYS A 58 -3.57 6.14 12.31
N PHE A 59 -2.28 6.43 12.10
CA PHE A 59 -1.63 6.13 10.83
C PHE A 59 -1.66 4.63 10.52
N ARG A 60 -1.35 3.80 11.52
CA ARG A 60 -1.39 2.34 11.44
C ARG A 60 -2.80 1.86 11.13
N GLU A 61 -3.83 2.32 11.84
CA GLU A 61 -5.21 1.92 11.57
C GLU A 61 -5.66 2.28 10.15
N ALA A 62 -5.33 3.48 9.67
CA ALA A 62 -5.58 3.88 8.29
C ALA A 62 -4.83 2.99 7.29
N PHE A 63 -3.57 2.67 7.58
CA PHE A 63 -2.74 1.80 6.75
C PHE A 63 -3.26 0.36 6.72
N LEU A 64 -3.65 -0.17 7.86
CA LEU A 64 -4.24 -1.50 7.95
C LEU A 64 -5.56 -1.58 7.17
N GLY A 65 -6.41 -0.56 7.31
CA GLY A 65 -7.70 -0.49 6.62
C GLY A 65 -7.57 -0.39 5.10
N GLN A 66 -6.59 0.38 4.60
CA GLN A 66 -6.40 0.56 3.15
C GLN A 66 -5.53 -0.51 2.51
N PHE A 67 -4.40 -0.83 3.12
CA PHE A 67 -3.40 -1.69 2.49
C PHE A 67 -3.41 -3.12 3.04
N MET A 68 -3.88 -3.37 4.27
CA MET A 68 -3.83 -4.71 4.88
C MET A 68 -5.18 -5.41 5.07
N GLY A 69 -6.25 -4.95 4.42
CA GLY A 69 -7.61 -5.48 4.62
C GLY A 69 -7.86 -6.89 4.07
N GLN A 70 -7.26 -7.28 2.93
CA GLN A 70 -7.36 -8.63 2.34
C GLN A 70 -6.14 -8.95 1.45
N LYS A 71 -5.55 -10.15 1.61
CA LYS A 71 -4.53 -10.70 0.70
C LYS A 71 -5.20 -11.51 -0.41
N VAL A 72 -4.63 -11.44 -1.60
CA VAL A 72 -5.03 -12.18 -2.80
C VAL A 72 -3.78 -12.74 -3.48
N TYR A 73 -3.85 -13.96 -4.00
CA TYR A 73 -2.76 -14.50 -4.80
C TYR A 73 -2.71 -13.80 -6.17
N CYS A 74 -1.56 -13.21 -6.53
CA CYS A 74 -1.37 -12.58 -7.82
C CYS A 74 -0.52 -13.47 -8.74
N PRO A 75 -1.09 -14.02 -9.82
CA PRO A 75 -0.35 -14.88 -10.73
C PRO A 75 0.74 -14.14 -11.52
N ALA A 76 0.62 -12.81 -11.70
CA ALA A 76 1.63 -12.01 -12.38
C ALA A 76 2.88 -11.73 -11.50
N VAL A 77 2.71 -11.69 -10.17
CA VAL A 77 3.81 -11.52 -9.21
C VAL A 77 4.31 -12.88 -8.70
N GLY A 78 3.46 -13.91 -8.71
CA GLY A 78 3.77 -15.26 -8.24
C GLY A 78 3.68 -15.43 -6.71
N MET A 79 3.02 -14.51 -6.01
CA MET A 79 2.84 -14.57 -4.55
C MET A 79 1.55 -13.87 -4.10
N GLU A 80 1.22 -14.00 -2.83
CA GLU A 80 0.14 -13.25 -2.19
C GLU A 80 0.51 -11.77 -2.08
N ILE A 81 -0.37 -10.92 -2.59
CA ILE A 81 -0.29 -9.46 -2.49
C ILE A 81 -1.57 -8.92 -1.87
N TRP A 82 -1.59 -7.66 -1.49
CA TRP A 82 -2.82 -7.05 -0.99
C TRP A 82 -3.81 -6.77 -2.12
N ARG A 83 -5.10 -6.84 -1.81
CA ARG A 83 -6.17 -6.52 -2.74
C ARG A 83 -6.04 -5.10 -3.30
N ASP A 84 -5.63 -4.13 -2.48
CA ASP A 84 -5.38 -2.75 -2.94
C ASP A 84 -4.21 -2.67 -3.92
N GLN A 85 -3.11 -3.40 -3.66
CA GLN A 85 -2.00 -3.51 -4.61
C GLN A 85 -2.46 -4.16 -5.93
N CYS A 86 -3.27 -5.22 -5.86
CA CYS A 86 -3.86 -5.86 -7.04
C CYS A 86 -4.69 -4.87 -7.87
N GLN A 87 -5.51 -4.03 -7.21
CA GLN A 87 -6.28 -2.99 -7.88
C GLN A 87 -5.38 -1.90 -8.47
N GLY A 88 -4.36 -1.46 -7.73
CA GLY A 88 -3.39 -0.48 -8.22
C GLY A 88 -2.59 -0.95 -9.43
N PHE A 89 -2.22 -2.24 -9.46
CA PHE A 89 -1.61 -2.88 -10.62
C PHE A 89 -2.53 -2.87 -11.84
N GLN A 90 -3.84 -3.14 -11.65
CA GLN A 90 -4.82 -3.13 -12.74
C GLN A 90 -5.13 -1.73 -13.28
N GLU A 91 -5.09 -0.70 -12.43
CA GLU A 91 -5.37 0.68 -12.81
C GLU A 91 -4.11 1.45 -13.26
N GLN A 92 -2.95 0.78 -13.29
CA GLN A 92 -1.65 1.40 -13.58
C GLN A 92 -1.33 2.61 -12.67
N THR A 93 -1.85 2.60 -11.43
CA THR A 93 -1.63 3.68 -10.45
C THR A 93 -0.41 3.44 -9.56
N VAL A 94 0.23 2.29 -9.70
CA VAL A 94 1.52 1.95 -9.09
C VAL A 94 2.69 2.58 -9.87
N GLY A 95 3.86 2.69 -9.24
CA GLY A 95 5.04 3.29 -9.84
C GLY A 95 5.49 2.62 -11.14
N MET A 96 6.26 3.35 -11.95
CA MET A 96 6.70 2.94 -13.30
C MET A 96 7.36 1.55 -13.36
N SER A 97 8.03 1.11 -12.28
CA SER A 97 8.69 -0.21 -12.17
C SER A 97 7.71 -1.40 -12.33
N TRP A 98 6.43 -1.20 -12.05
CA TRP A 98 5.40 -2.24 -12.05
C TRP A 98 4.54 -2.27 -13.32
N THR A 99 4.95 -1.52 -14.35
CA THR A 99 4.27 -1.51 -15.65
C THR A 99 4.22 -2.90 -16.30
N HIS A 100 5.20 -3.77 -16.01
CA HIS A 100 5.18 -5.14 -16.49
C HIS A 100 4.03 -5.95 -15.88
N VAL A 101 3.76 -5.79 -14.57
CA VAL A 101 2.64 -6.47 -13.89
C VAL A 101 1.30 -6.01 -14.45
N TYR A 102 1.14 -4.71 -14.73
CA TYR A 102 -0.05 -4.20 -15.41
C TYR A 102 -0.29 -4.91 -16.77
N ARG A 103 0.75 -5.04 -17.59
CA ARG A 103 0.67 -5.75 -18.88
C ARG A 103 0.33 -7.23 -18.70
N GLU A 104 0.91 -7.88 -17.69
CA GLU A 104 0.61 -9.28 -17.37
C GLU A 104 -0.81 -9.44 -16.82
N CYS A 105 -1.35 -8.49 -16.04
CA CYS A 105 -2.75 -8.47 -15.64
C CYS A 105 -3.72 -8.37 -16.83
N GLN A 106 -3.30 -7.78 -17.96
CA GLN A 106 -4.09 -7.74 -19.19
C GLN A 106 -4.01 -9.03 -20.02
N ARG A 107 -2.91 -9.77 -19.89
CA ARG A 107 -2.63 -10.99 -20.68
C ARG A 107 -3.08 -12.26 -19.98
N VAL A 108 -2.84 -12.35 -18.67
CA VAL A 108 -3.23 -13.48 -17.83
C VAL A 108 -4.71 -13.38 -17.53
N ARG A 109 -5.40 -14.52 -17.56
CA ARG A 109 -6.79 -14.63 -17.10
C ARG A 109 -6.82 -14.56 -15.56
N CYS A 110 -6.57 -13.39 -15.00
CA CYS A 110 -6.59 -13.14 -13.57
C CYS A 110 -8.04 -13.09 -13.06
N GLU A 111 -8.37 -13.92 -12.06
CA GLU A 111 -9.71 -13.96 -11.45
C GLU A 111 -10.12 -12.61 -10.83
N HIS A 112 -9.13 -11.83 -10.41
CA HIS A 112 -9.32 -10.52 -9.80
C HIS A 112 -9.40 -9.38 -10.81
N ARG A 113 -9.25 -9.65 -12.12
CA ARG A 113 -9.30 -8.61 -13.16
C ARG A 113 -10.69 -7.99 -13.18
N ARG A 114 -10.78 -6.66 -13.02
CA ARG A 114 -12.01 -5.92 -13.31
C ARG A 114 -12.28 -6.01 -14.81
N VAL A 115 -13.04 -7.01 -15.22
CA VAL A 115 -13.75 -6.94 -16.51
C VAL A 115 -14.79 -5.85 -16.33
N ASP A 116 -14.62 -4.72 -17.02
CA ASP A 116 -15.70 -3.78 -17.24
C ASP A 116 -16.88 -4.58 -17.76
N VAL A 117 -17.88 -4.79 -16.90
CA VAL A 117 -19.21 -5.19 -17.33
C VAL A 117 -19.77 -3.96 -18.02
N ILE A 118 -19.34 -3.73 -19.27
CA ILE A 118 -19.94 -2.75 -20.15
C ILE A 118 -21.42 -3.11 -20.16
N LYS A 119 -22.25 -2.31 -19.49
CA LYS A 119 -23.69 -2.32 -19.71
C LYS A 119 -23.88 -2.01 -21.19
N ARG A 120 -24.04 -3.05 -22.00
CA ARG A 120 -24.67 -2.94 -23.31
C ARG A 120 -26.13 -2.60 -23.04
N SER A 121 -26.48 -1.33 -23.20
CA SER A 121 -27.86 -0.86 -23.38
C SER A 121 -27.86 0.09 -24.57
#